data_AF-A0A4R6VS67-F1
#
_entry.id   AF-A0A4R6VS67-F1
#
_cell.length_a   1.000
_cell.length_b   1.000
_cell.length_c   1.000
_cell.angle_alpha   90.00
_cell.angle_beta   90.00
_cell.angle_gamma   90.00
#
_symmetry.space_group_name_H-M   'P 1'
#
loop_
_entity.id
_entity.type
_entity.pdbx_description
1 polymer ?
#
loop_
_entity_poly.entity_id
_entity_poly.type
_entity_poly.pdbx_seq_one_letter_code
_entity_poly.pdbx_strand_id
1 'polypeptide(L)'
;MPHIPLVTPSLTQIGLVSYSWYLLHENLGYLLLNALTPELGFATSLAIAIAATGVAAFIFSWAFEWRFRKGAEWVADVILARIAALLPKKLGEGMA
;
A
#
# COMPACT_ATOMS: atom_id res chain seq x y z
N MET A 1 -25.74 -3.86 -0.85
CA MET A 1 -24.95 -3.10 -1.85
C MET A 1 -24.05 -4.10 -2.55
N PRO A 2 -23.99 -4.14 -3.89
CA PRO A 2 -23.24 -5.17 -4.60
C PRO A 2 -21.75 -4.98 -4.35
N HIS A 3 -21.14 -5.97 -3.71
CA HIS A 3 -19.71 -6.10 -3.53
C HIS A 3 -19.12 -6.37 -4.92
N ILE A 4 -18.36 -5.44 -5.50
CA ILE A 4 -17.59 -5.73 -6.72
C ILE A 4 -16.31 -6.43 -6.25
N PRO A 5 -16.25 -7.78 -6.22
CA PRO A 5 -15.30 -8.52 -5.40
C PRO A 5 -13.97 -8.76 -6.12
N LEU A 6 -13.59 -7.89 -7.07
CA LEU A 6 -12.45 -8.09 -7.97
C LEU A 6 -11.59 -6.84 -8.25
N VAL A 7 -11.90 -5.67 -7.65
CA VAL A 7 -10.89 -4.60 -7.44
C VAL A 7 -10.13 -4.91 -6.14
N THR A 8 -9.74 -6.18 -6.08
CA THR A 8 -9.27 -7.01 -4.98
C THR A 8 -7.90 -6.56 -4.48
N PRO A 9 -7.53 -6.85 -3.23
CA PRO A 9 -6.29 -6.45 -2.52
C PRO A 9 -5.01 -6.22 -3.35
N SER A 10 -4.80 -6.98 -4.42
CA SER A 10 -3.73 -6.82 -5.39
C SER A 10 -3.59 -5.38 -5.94
N LEU A 11 -4.70 -4.70 -6.28
CA LEU A 11 -4.62 -3.35 -6.84
C LEU A 11 -4.16 -2.33 -5.79
N THR A 12 -4.66 -2.47 -4.57
CA THR A 12 -4.26 -1.67 -3.41
C THR A 12 -2.78 -1.90 -3.07
N GLN A 13 -2.31 -3.15 -3.18
CA GLN A 13 -0.92 -3.49 -2.92
C GLN A 13 0.02 -2.95 -3.99
N ILE A 14 -0.38 -3.01 -5.27
CA ILE A 14 0.34 -2.35 -6.37
C ILE A 14 0.40 -0.84 -6.10
N GLY A 15 -0.70 -0.20 -5.69
CA GLY A 15 -0.75 1.22 -5.35
C GLY A 15 0.16 1.60 -4.18
N LEU A 16 0.18 0.80 -3.12
CA LEU A 16 1.03 1.04 -1.93
C LEU A 16 2.51 0.91 -2.26
N VAL A 17 2.89 -0.12 -3.04
CA VAL A 17 4.27 -0.31 -3.48
C VAL A 17 4.69 0.79 -4.46
N SER A 18 3.85 1.11 -5.45
CA SER A 18 4.18 2.13 -6.45
C SER A 18 4.28 3.53 -5.85
N TYR A 19 3.41 3.87 -4.89
CA TYR A 19 3.49 5.13 -4.16
C TYR A 19 4.75 5.21 -3.28
N SER A 20 5.05 4.13 -2.55
CA SER A 20 6.27 4.06 -1.74
C SER A 20 7.52 4.19 -2.61
N TRP A 21 7.51 3.55 -3.78
CA TRP A 21 8.62 3.63 -4.73
C TRP A 21 8.75 5.04 -5.32
N TYR A 22 7.63 5.69 -5.66
CA TYR A 22 7.62 7.08 -6.12
C TYR A 22 8.33 8.02 -5.13
N LEU A 23 8.06 7.90 -3.82
CA LEU A 23 8.69 8.74 -2.80
C LEU A 23 10.19 8.47 -2.61
N LEU A 24 10.64 7.23 -2.86
CA LEU A 24 12.00 6.79 -2.54
C LEU A 24 12.95 6.82 -3.74
N HIS A 25 12.47 6.50 -4.95
CA HIS A 25 13.34 6.27 -6.11
C HIS A 25 14.16 7.48 -6.51
N GLU A 26 13.63 8.69 -6.35
CA GLU A 26 14.26 9.92 -6.82
C GLU A 26 15.50 10.26 -5.97
N ASN A 27 15.29 10.59 -4.68
CA ASN A 27 16.39 10.99 -3.80
C ASN A 27 17.34 9.82 -3.49
N LEU A 28 16.82 8.63 -3.18
CA LEU A 28 17.65 7.48 -2.83
C LEU A 28 18.35 6.91 -4.07
N GLY A 29 17.66 6.86 -5.21
CA GLY A 29 18.25 6.41 -6.47
C GLY A 29 19.38 7.32 -6.92
N TYR A 30 19.21 8.65 -6.81
CA TYR A 30 20.27 9.61 -7.12
C TYR A 30 21.49 9.44 -6.20
N LEU A 31 21.27 9.27 -4.89
CA LEU A 31 22.35 9.01 -3.94
C LEU A 31 23.13 7.72 -4.27
N LEU A 32 22.42 6.63 -4.58
CA LEU A 32 23.03 5.35 -4.95
C LEU A 32 23.82 5.47 -6.26
N LEU A 33 23.28 6.15 -7.27
CA LEU A 33 23.97 6.37 -8.53
C LEU A 33 25.26 7.16 -8.32
N ASN A 34 25.24 8.24 -7.54
CA ASN A 34 26.44 9.02 -7.25
C ASN A 34 27.51 8.23 -6.49
N ALA A 35 27.09 7.35 -5.57
CA ALA A 35 28.02 6.54 -4.79
C ALA A 35 28.63 5.39 -5.59
N LEU A 36 27.84 4.75 -6.48
CA LEU A 36 28.23 3.50 -7.15
C LEU A 36 28.85 3.72 -8.53
N THR A 37 28.43 4.76 -9.26
CA THR A 37 28.88 5.00 -10.64
C THR A 37 30.40 5.14 -10.80
N PRO A 38 31.14 5.78 -9.87
CA PRO A 38 32.59 5.90 -9.98
C PRO A 38 33.32 4.54 -10.01
N GLU A 39 32.80 3.54 -9.30
CA GLU A 39 33.45 2.23 -9.14
C GLU A 39 32.91 1.17 -10.10
N LEU A 40 31.60 1.20 -10.38
CA LEU A 40 30.89 0.12 -11.09
C LEU A 40 30.43 0.51 -12.49
N GLY A 41 30.53 1.79 -12.85
CA GLY A 41 29.97 2.35 -14.08
C GLY A 41 28.44 2.51 -14.01
N PHE A 42 27.90 3.28 -14.94
CA PHE A 42 26.50 3.73 -14.91
C PHE A 42 25.49 2.57 -15.01
N ALA A 43 25.69 1.63 -15.94
CA ALA A 43 24.72 0.56 -16.20
C ALA A 43 24.53 -0.36 -14.98
N THR A 44 25.62 -0.81 -14.36
CA THR A 44 25.58 -1.65 -13.16
C THR A 44 25.00 -0.88 -11.97
N SER A 45 25.41 0.37 -11.79
CA SER A 45 24.90 1.24 -10.72
C SER A 45 23.40 1.49 -10.84
N LEU A 46 22.90 1.67 -12.07
CA LEU A 46 21.48 1.84 -12.34
C LEU A 46 20.68 0.59 -11.99
N ALA A 47 21.16 -0.60 -12.38
CA ALA A 47 20.51 -1.85 -12.03
C ALA A 47 20.43 -2.04 -10.51
N ILE A 48 21.52 -1.73 -9.79
CA ILE A 48 21.57 -1.78 -8.33
C ILE A 48 20.61 -0.76 -7.71
N ALA A 49 20.59 0.48 -8.20
CA ALA A 49 19.72 1.53 -7.68
C ALA A 49 18.23 1.20 -7.87
N ILE A 50 17.84 0.66 -9.03
CA ILE A 50 16.48 0.19 -9.29
C ILE A 50 16.11 -0.94 -8.33
N ALA A 51 16.98 -1.95 -8.18
CA ALA A 51 16.72 -3.08 -7.29
C ALA A 51 16.62 -2.64 -5.82
N ALA A 52 17.55 -1.82 -5.35
CA ALA A 52 17.60 -1.34 -3.97
C ALA A 52 16.38 -0.47 -3.62
N THR A 53 16.02 0.47 -4.51
CA THR A 53 14.84 1.33 -4.29
C THR A 53 13.54 0.53 -4.36
N GLY A 54 13.45 -0.49 -5.24
CA GLY A 54 12.31 -1.40 -5.31
C GLY A 54 12.14 -2.25 -4.04
N VAL A 55 13.23 -2.80 -3.51
CA VAL A 55 13.22 -3.53 -2.23
C VAL A 55 12.82 -2.62 -1.07
N ALA A 56 13.40 -1.42 -1.01
CA ALA A 56 13.05 -0.42 0.01
C ALA A 56 11.57 -0.06 -0.05
N ALA A 57 11.02 0.17 -1.26
CA ALA A 57 9.60 0.46 -1.46
C ALA A 57 8.68 -0.67 -1.02
N PHE A 58 9.06 -1.93 -1.28
CA PHE A 58 8.31 -3.10 -0.83
C PHE A 58 8.29 -3.22 0.70
N ILE A 59 9.43 -2.97 1.37
CA ILE A 59 9.50 -2.96 2.83
C ILE A 59 8.65 -1.81 3.40
N PHE A 60 8.73 -0.63 2.78
CA PHE A 60 8.00 0.55 3.23
C PHE A 60 6.48 0.40 3.06
N SER A 61 6.04 -0.25 1.98
CA SER A 61 4.61 -0.53 1.76
C SER A 61 4.04 -1.45 2.84
N TRP A 62 4.80 -2.46 3.26
CA TRP A 62 4.47 -3.32 4.40
C TRP A 62 4.38 -2.55 5.72
N ALA A 63 5.35 -1.69 5.99
CA ALA A 63 5.33 -0.84 7.18
C ALA A 63 4.11 0.09 7.21
N PHE A 64 3.73 0.66 6.06
CA PHE A 64 2.53 1.50 5.90
C PHE A 64 1.22 0.70 6.05
N GLU A 65 1.14 -0.48 5.45
CA GLU A 65 0.00 -1.38 5.57
C GLU A 65 -0.28 -1.71 7.04
N TRP A 66 0.75 -2.05 7.80
CA TRP A 66 0.62 -2.36 9.21
C TRP A 66 0.26 -1.12 10.06
N ARG A 67 0.88 0.04 9.80
CA ARG A 67 0.70 1.24 10.64
C ARG A 67 -0.61 1.99 10.38
N PHE A 68 -1.05 2.08 9.13
CA PHE A 68 -2.17 2.94 8.72
C PHE A 68 -3.40 2.15 8.27
N ARG A 69 -3.23 1.09 7.46
CA ARG A 69 -4.39 0.34 6.93
C ARG A 69 -5.13 -0.39 8.05
N LYS A 70 -4.41 -1.07 8.95
CA LYS A 70 -5.03 -1.74 10.11
C LYS A 70 -5.73 -0.78 11.06
N GLY A 71 -5.18 0.41 11.25
CA GLY A 71 -5.82 1.47 12.04
C GLY A 71 -7.11 1.98 11.38
N ALA A 72 -7.08 2.23 10.07
CA ALA A 72 -8.24 2.67 9.31
C ALA A 72 -9.34 1.60 9.22
N GLU A 73 -8.98 0.33 9.02
CA GLU A 73 -9.89 -0.82 9.07
C GLU A 73 -10.64 -0.86 10.41
N TRP A 74 -9.92 -0.74 11.53
CA TRP A 74 -10.53 -0.72 12.86
C TRP A 74 -11.52 0.44 13.05
N VAL A 75 -11.15 1.65 12.62
CA VAL A 75 -12.06 2.82 12.69
C VAL A 75 -13.30 2.60 11.82
N ALA A 76 -13.14 2.07 10.61
CA ALA A 76 -14.25 1.78 9.71
C ALA A 76 -15.21 0.75 10.32
N ASP A 77 -14.68 -0.33 10.90
CA ASP A 77 -15.46 -1.36 11.58
C ASP A 77 -16.24 -0.79 12.78
N VAL A 78 -15.61 0.09 13.57
CA VAL A 78 -16.28 0.77 14.69
C VAL A 78 -17.42 1.65 14.20
N ILE A 79 -17.21 2.43 13.14
CA ILE A 79 -18.25 3.29 12.57
C ILE A 79 -19.41 2.44 12.02
N LEU A 80 -19.10 1.38 11.28
CA LEU A 80 -20.08 0.45 10.74
C LEU A 80 -20.88 -0.23 11.85
N ALA A 81 -20.22 -0.68 12.92
CA ALA A 81 -20.90 -1.28 14.07
C ALA A 81 -21.84 -0.30 14.78
N ARG A 82 -21.46 0.98 14.89
CA ARG A 82 -22.32 2.03 15.45
C ARG A 82 -23.51 2.34 14.55
N ILE A 83 -23.31 2.42 13.25
CA ILE A 83 -24.41 2.62 12.27
C ILE A 83 -25.36 1.42 12.28
N ALA A 84 -24.83 0.19 12.31
CA ALA A 84 -25.62 -1.04 12.38
C ALA A 84 -26.44 -1.13 13.68
N ALA A 85 -25.91 -0.66 14.81
CA ALA A 85 -26.64 -0.59 16.06
C ALA A 85 -27.80 0.43 16.06
N LEU A 86 -27.75 1.43 15.17
CA LEU A 86 -28.78 2.45 14.99
C LEU A 86 -29.83 2.05 13.92
N LEU A 87 -29.55 1.02 13.12
CA LEU A 87 -30.50 0.50 12.14
C LEU A 87 -31.55 -0.37 12.85
N PRO A 88 -32.86 -0.12 12.64
CA PRO A 88 -33.91 -0.95 13.23
C PRO A 88 -33.80 -2.38 12.69
N LYS A 89 -33.86 -3.39 13.59
CA LYS A 89 -33.77 -4.83 13.29
C LYS A 89 -34.80 -5.36 12.25
N LYS A 90 -35.79 -4.55 11.84
CA LYS A 90 -36.93 -4.94 10.99
C LYS A 90 -36.68 -4.85 9.48
N LEU A 91 -35.52 -5.31 9.01
CA LEU A 91 -35.26 -5.51 7.57
C LEU A 91 -34.96 -6.98 7.21
N GLY A 92 -35.19 -7.91 8.14
CA GLY A 92 -34.99 -9.35 7.94
C GLY A 92 -36.24 -10.21 8.05
N GLU A 93 -37.41 -9.66 8.39
CA GLU A 93 -38.66 -10.44 8.61
C GLU A 93 -39.60 -10.42 7.39
N GLY A 94 -39.21 -9.83 6.26
CA GLY A 94 -40.05 -9.70 5.06
C GLY A 94 -39.79 -10.73 3.95
N MET A 95 -38.87 -11.68 4.15
CA MET A 95 -38.53 -12.72 3.16
C MET A 95 -38.41 -14.10 3.82
N ALA A 96 -39.39 -14.46 4.63
CA ALA A 96 -39.69 -15.85 5.00
C ALA A 96 -40.91 -16.32 4.20
#